data_AF-A0A9W4MGX9-F1
#
_entry.id   AF-A0A9W4MGX9-F1
#
_cell.length_a   1.000
_cell.length_b   1.000
_cell.length_c   1.000
_cell.angle_alpha   90.00
_cell.angle_beta   90.00
_cell.angle_gamma   90.00
#
_symmetry.space_group_name_H-M   'P 1'
#
loop_
_entity.id
_entity.type
_entity.pdbx_description
1 polymer ?
#
loop_
_entity_poly.entity_id
_entity_poly.type
_entity_poly.pdbx_seq_one_letter_code
_entity_poly.pdbx_strand_id
1 'polypeptide(L)'
;MIHFDAGALPPVEAFWSVTMYDAEGLQAPNELDRYALGDRDPPTYNADGSLDLHLGRKNPGPGREPNWLPAPDGPLGVTLRLYAPRPQVLDGRWTPPVVRKA
;
A
#
# COMPACT_ATOMS: atom_id res chain seq x y z
N MET A 1 8.03 3.89 0.59
CA MET A 1 7.31 3.78 -0.69
C MET A 1 7.18 2.32 -1.05
N ILE A 2 6.03 1.93 -1.60
CA ILE A 2 5.83 0.65 -2.27
C ILE A 2 5.53 0.95 -3.72
N HIS A 3 6.26 0.32 -4.63
CA HIS A 3 6.07 0.45 -6.07
C HIS A 3 5.59 -0.88 -6.64
N PHE A 4 4.47 -0.88 -7.34
CA PHE A 4 4.00 -2.00 -8.15
C PHE A 4 4.23 -1.67 -9.62
N ASP A 5 4.97 -2.51 -10.32
CA ASP A 5 5.14 -2.38 -11.77
C ASP A 5 3.78 -2.47 -12.48
N ALA A 6 3.70 -1.90 -13.68
CA ALA A 6 2.50 -2.00 -14.52
C ALA A 6 2.12 -3.48 -14.75
N GLY A 7 0.86 -3.82 -14.47
CA GLY A 7 0.37 -5.19 -14.57
C GLY A 7 0.83 -6.16 -13.47
N ALA A 8 1.60 -5.68 -12.48
CA ALA A 8 2.13 -6.49 -11.37
C ALA A 8 1.41 -6.24 -10.03
N LEU A 9 0.20 -5.67 -10.06
CA LEU A 9 -0.66 -5.53 -8.87
C LEU A 9 -0.93 -6.89 -8.20
N PRO A 10 -1.29 -6.91 -6.90
CA PRO A 10 -1.61 -8.15 -6.18
C PRO A 10 -2.65 -9.00 -6.94
N PRO A 11 -2.31 -10.23 -7.34
CA PRO A 11 -3.21 -11.04 -8.13
C PRO A 11 -4.27 -11.68 -7.22
N VAL A 12 -5.42 -11.03 -7.13
CA VAL A 12 -6.56 -11.40 -6.28
C VAL A 12 -7.84 -11.51 -7.11
N GLU A 13 -8.79 -12.32 -6.63
CA GLU A 13 -10.15 -12.43 -7.20
C GLU A 13 -11.17 -11.55 -6.46
N ALA A 14 -10.81 -11.01 -5.29
CA ALA A 14 -11.67 -10.10 -4.55
C ALA A 14 -11.08 -8.68 -4.46
N PHE A 15 -10.13 -8.45 -3.57
CA PHE A 15 -9.48 -7.15 -3.38
C PHE A 15 -8.16 -7.29 -2.60
N TRP A 16 -7.39 -6.23 -2.50
CA TRP A 16 -6.18 -6.19 -1.67
C TRP A 16 -6.12 -4.90 -0.86
N SER A 17 -5.33 -4.91 0.22
CA SER A 17 -5.09 -3.70 1.02
C SER A 17 -3.71 -3.70 1.64
N VAL A 18 -3.12 -2.51 1.74
CA VAL A 18 -1.92 -2.19 2.52
C VAL A 18 -2.38 -1.41 3.74
N THR A 19 -2.15 -1.94 4.94
CA THR A 19 -2.56 -1.32 6.22
C THR A 19 -1.34 -0.87 7.01
N MET A 20 -1.44 0.31 7.63
CA MET A 20 -0.42 0.88 8.50
C MET A 20 -0.71 0.55 9.96
N TYR A 21 0.34 0.21 10.70
CA TYR A 21 0.30 -0.02 12.14
C TYR A 21 1.43 0.72 12.86
N ASP A 22 1.20 1.14 14.10
CA ASP A 22 2.23 1.65 15.01
C ASP A 22 3.09 0.52 15.62
N ALA A 23 3.96 0.90 16.55
CA ALA A 23 4.87 -0.02 17.23
C ALA A 23 4.13 -1.05 18.11
N GLU A 24 2.91 -0.74 18.53
CA GLU A 24 2.03 -1.60 19.32
C GLU A 24 1.16 -2.52 18.45
N GLY A 25 1.22 -2.37 17.12
CA GLY A 25 0.41 -3.15 16.18
C GLY A 25 -1.02 -2.64 16.03
N LEU A 26 -1.29 -1.39 16.45
CA LEU A 26 -2.60 -0.74 16.35
C LEU A 26 -2.63 0.23 15.17
N GLN A 27 -3.84 0.58 14.74
CA GLN A 27 -4.03 1.63 13.74
C GLN A 27 -3.73 2.99 14.38
N ALA A 28 -2.82 3.74 13.76
CA ALA A 28 -2.42 5.05 14.26
C ALA A 28 -3.34 6.16 13.71
N PRO A 29 -4.02 6.93 14.59
CA PRO A 29 -4.81 8.09 14.19
C PRO A 29 -4.01 9.05 13.30
N ASN A 30 -4.67 9.59 12.27
CA ASN A 30 -4.04 10.52 11.33
C ASN A 30 -5.04 11.51 10.75
N GLU A 31 -4.53 12.56 10.12
CA GLU A 31 -5.31 13.69 9.61
C GLU A 31 -6.33 13.33 8.51
N LEU A 32 -6.16 12.17 7.86
CA LEU A 32 -7.04 11.70 6.79
C LEU A 32 -8.06 10.65 7.26
N ASP A 33 -8.01 10.25 8.54
CA ASP A 33 -8.74 9.07 9.06
C ASP A 33 -8.53 7.82 8.18
N ARG A 34 -7.32 7.68 7.61
CA ARG A 34 -6.98 6.66 6.62
C ARG A 34 -5.95 5.70 7.19
N TYR A 35 -6.33 4.44 7.32
CA TYR A 35 -5.49 3.40 7.92
C TYR A 35 -5.06 2.31 6.94
N ALA A 36 -5.68 2.27 5.76
CA ALA A 36 -5.33 1.36 4.69
C ALA A 36 -5.51 2.03 3.32
N LEU A 37 -4.85 1.45 2.31
CA LEU A 37 -5.07 1.72 0.89
C LEU A 37 -5.15 0.41 0.12
N GLY A 38 -6.07 0.32 -0.83
CA GLY A 38 -6.27 -0.83 -1.70
C GLY A 38 -6.83 -0.44 -3.06
N ASP A 39 -7.16 -1.46 -3.85
CA ASP A 39 -7.88 -1.31 -5.12
C ASP A 39 -9.31 -0.77 -4.98
N ARG A 40 -9.84 -0.72 -3.75
CA ARG A 40 -11.15 -0.09 -3.43
C ARG A 40 -11.06 1.40 -3.08
N ASP A 41 -9.85 1.92 -2.89
CA ASP A 41 -9.58 3.30 -2.46
C ASP A 41 -9.15 4.20 -3.65
N PRO A 42 -9.93 4.16 -4.75
CA PRO A 42 -9.53 4.51 -6.13
C PRO A 42 -8.11 5.10 -6.30
N PRO A 43 -7.07 4.26 -6.41
CA PRO A 43 -5.69 4.74 -6.50
C PRO A 43 -5.44 5.47 -7.83
N THR A 44 -4.54 6.45 -7.78
CA THR A 44 -4.07 7.18 -8.96
C THR A 44 -2.85 6.47 -9.55
N TYR A 45 -2.96 6.00 -10.79
CA TYR A 45 -1.87 5.30 -11.47
C TYR A 45 -0.89 6.29 -12.12
N ASN A 46 0.37 5.86 -12.24
CA ASN A 46 1.38 6.56 -13.02
C ASN A 46 1.09 6.45 -14.53
N ALA A 47 1.74 7.31 -15.33
CA ALA A 47 1.54 7.35 -16.77
C ALA A 47 1.93 6.04 -17.50
N ASP A 48 2.83 5.25 -16.90
CA ASP A 48 3.23 3.93 -17.40
C ASP A 48 2.32 2.79 -16.93
N GLY A 49 1.30 3.09 -16.12
CA GLY A 49 0.38 2.11 -15.54
C GLY A 49 0.87 1.46 -14.24
N SER A 50 2.03 1.87 -13.71
CA SER A 50 2.51 1.46 -12.39
C SER A 50 1.72 2.15 -11.27
N LEU A 51 1.86 1.63 -10.05
CA LEU A 51 1.25 2.20 -8.85
C LEU A 51 2.28 2.45 -7.76
N ASP A 52 2.39 3.71 -7.33
CA ASP A 52 3.18 4.11 -6.18
C ASP A 52 2.29 4.37 -4.96
N LEU A 53 2.55 3.67 -3.86
CA LEU A 53 1.99 3.98 -2.56
C LEU A 53 3.03 4.70 -1.70
N HIS A 54 2.67 5.89 -1.22
CA HIS A 54 3.50 6.69 -0.34
C HIS A 54 3.19 6.32 1.11
N LEU A 55 4.20 5.87 1.85
CA LEU A 55 4.08 5.56 3.28
C LEU A 55 4.98 6.52 4.03
N GLY A 56 4.40 7.39 4.83
CA GLY A 56 5.16 8.41 5.54
C GLY A 56 4.26 9.39 6.28
N ARG A 57 4.84 10.14 7.21
CA ARG A 57 4.08 11.11 8.02
C ARG A 57 3.72 12.39 7.29
N LYS A 58 4.61 12.86 6.42
CA LYS A 58 4.41 14.13 5.72
C LYS A 58 3.64 13.86 4.44
N ASN A 59 2.67 14.72 4.14
CA ASN A 59 1.99 14.72 2.85
C ASN A 59 3.04 14.75 1.72
N PRO A 60 2.99 13.79 0.77
CA PRO A 60 4.00 13.64 -0.28
C PRO A 60 3.95 14.74 -1.37
N GLY A 61 3.00 15.68 -1.25
CA GLY A 61 2.85 16.83 -2.13
C GLY A 61 1.61 16.73 -3.03
N PRO A 62 1.33 17.80 -3.79
CA PRO A 62 0.13 17.90 -4.62
C PRO A 62 -0.01 16.71 -5.59
N GLY A 63 -1.22 16.15 -5.68
CA GLY A 63 -1.55 15.05 -6.58
C GLY A 63 -1.12 13.66 -6.12
N ARG A 64 -0.36 13.53 -5.03
CA ARG A 64 0.09 12.24 -4.48
C ARG A 64 -0.71 11.76 -3.27
N GLU A 65 -1.58 12.63 -2.75
CA GLU A 65 -2.45 12.36 -1.62
C GLU A 65 -3.38 11.15 -1.79
N PRO A 66 -3.95 10.86 -2.99
CA PRO A 66 -4.78 9.67 -3.17
C PRO A 66 -4.07 8.36 -2.82
N ASN A 67 -2.76 8.29 -3.08
CA ASN A 67 -1.95 7.09 -2.82
C ASN A 67 -1.13 7.20 -1.52
N TRP A 68 -1.43 8.19 -0.68
CA TRP A 68 -0.71 8.41 0.55
C TRP A 68 -1.37 7.68 1.72
N LEU A 69 -0.57 6.86 2.40
CA LEU A 69 -0.90 6.21 3.66
C LEU A 69 -0.09 6.89 4.78
N PRO A 70 -0.73 7.73 5.62
CA PRO A 70 -0.06 8.40 6.74
C PRO A 70 0.57 7.38 7.70
N ALA A 71 1.82 7.64 8.10
CA ALA A 71 2.57 6.80 9.02
C ALA A 71 2.79 7.47 10.39
N PRO A 72 2.81 6.69 11.50
CA PRO A 72 3.05 7.21 12.84
C PRO A 72 4.50 7.67 13.06
N ASP A 73 4.78 8.13 14.28
CA ASP A 73 6.14 8.31 14.80
C ASP A 73 6.78 7.00 15.24
N GLY A 74 8.09 6.87 14.96
CA GLY A 74 8.88 5.72 15.39
C GLY A 74 8.71 4.47 14.53
N PRO A 75 8.88 3.27 15.13
CA PRO A 75 8.69 1.99 14.45
C PRO A 75 7.27 1.88 13.87
N LEU A 76 7.17 1.19 12.74
CA LEU A 76 5.91 1.00 12.04
C LEU A 76 5.79 -0.43 11.51
N GLY A 77 4.55 -0.89 11.37
CA GLY A 77 4.19 -2.12 10.69
C GLY A 77 3.44 -1.81 9.39
N VAL A 78 3.76 -2.57 8.33
CA VAL A 78 3.04 -2.50 7.06
C VAL A 78 2.61 -3.90 6.69
N THR A 79 1.30 -4.10 6.51
CA THR A 79 0.74 -5.40 6.16
C THR A 79 0.00 -5.30 4.84
N LEU A 80 0.47 -6.05 3.84
CA LEU A 80 -0.27 -6.30 2.61
C LEU A 80 -1.18 -7.53 2.80
N ARG A 81 -2.47 -7.37 2.57
CA ARG A 81 -3.48 -8.42 2.62
C ARG A 81 -4.04 -8.68 1.23
N LEU A 82 -4.14 -9.95 0.89
CA LEU A 82 -4.70 -10.42 -0.37
C LEU A 82 -5.96 -11.22 -0.05
N TYR A 83 -7.11 -10.79 -0.56
CA TYR A 83 -8.39 -11.44 -0.35
C TYR A 83 -8.73 -12.27 -1.58
N ALA A 84 -8.88 -13.58 -1.40
CA ALA A 84 -8.96 -14.57 -2.48
C ALA A 84 -7.76 -14.48 -3.45
N PRO A 85 -6.52 -14.74 -2.99
CA PRO A 85 -5.33 -14.71 -3.84
C PRO A 85 -5.38 -15.79 -4.92
N ARG A 86 -4.94 -15.45 -6.14
CA ARG A 86 -4.74 -16.42 -7.22
C ARG A 86 -3.53 -17.33 -6.93
N PRO A 87 -3.44 -18.53 -7.54
CA PRO A 87 -2.38 -19.51 -7.25
C PRO A 87 -0.95 -18.96 -7.35
N GLN A 88 -0.69 -18.01 -8.26
CA GLN A 88 0.64 -17.41 -8.42
C GLN A 88 1.21 -16.74 -7.15
N VAL A 89 0.37 -16.35 -6.19
CA VAL A 89 0.84 -15.84 -4.89
C VAL A 89 1.41 -16.98 -4.04
N LEU A 90 0.75 -18.14 -4.06
CA LEU A 90 1.05 -19.27 -3.19
C LEU A 90 2.25 -20.08 -3.70
N ASP A 91 2.44 -20.13 -5.01
CA ASP A 91 3.56 -20.82 -5.64
C ASP A 91 4.79 -19.93 -5.91
N GLY A 92 4.72 -18.64 -5.54
CA GLY A 92 5.84 -17.70 -5.60
C GLY A 92 6.12 -17.10 -6.98
N ARG A 93 5.29 -17.37 -8.01
CA ARG A 93 5.39 -16.69 -9.31
C ARG A 93 5.08 -15.20 -9.22
N TRP A 94 4.33 -14.79 -8.20
CA TRP A 94 4.18 -13.40 -7.80
C TRP A 94 4.64 -13.25 -6.35
N THR A 95 5.46 -12.23 -6.10
CA THR A 95 5.91 -11.84 -4.76
C THR A 95 5.65 -10.36 -4.54
N PRO A 96 5.29 -9.94 -3.32
CA PRO A 96 5.05 -8.54 -3.05
C PRO A 96 6.32 -7.71 -3.26
N PRO A 97 6.21 -6.48 -3.78
CA PRO A 97 7.33 -5.56 -3.85
C PRO A 97 7.84 -5.19 -2.45
N VAL A 98 9.13 -4.87 -2.37
CA VAL A 98 9.75 -4.42 -1.12
C VAL A 98 9.36 -2.97 -0.80
N VAL A 99 9.28 -2.67 0.50
CA VAL A 99 9.19 -1.28 0.96
C VAL A 99 10.57 -0.62 0.79
N ARG A 100 10.61 0.50 0.05
CA ARG A 100 11.84 1.28 -0.16
C ARG A 100 11.77 2.61 0.58
N LYS A 101 12.90 3.05 1.12
CA LYS A 101 13.06 4.44 1.57
C LYS A 101 13.12 5.33 0.34
N ALA A 102 12.29 6.37 0.31
CA ALA A 102 12.30 7.40 -0.71
C ALA A 102 13.20 8.57 -0.27
#